data_AF-A0A7Y6MC97-F1
#
_entry.id   AF-A0A7Y6MC97-F1
#
_cell.length_a   1.000
_cell.length_b   1.000
_cell.length_c   1.000
_cell.angle_alpha   90.00
_cell.angle_beta   90.00
_cell.angle_gamma   90.00
#
_symmetry.space_group_name_H-M   'P 1'
#
loop_
_entity.id
_entity.type
_entity.pdbx_description
1 polymer ?
#
loop_
_entity_poly.entity_id
_entity_poly.type
_entity_poly.pdbx_seq_one_letter_code
_entity_poly.pdbx_strand_id
1 'polypeptide(L)'
;MTFARTRLVALVTSALLTGLAVGAAPAQAARETPLQAAFAKAAAQNDVPRDLLVALAYAETHLDGHQGKPSASGGYGVMHLVSNPVNHSLEKAAELTKLPVEKLRADDTANIAGGAAVLRSLADAQGLDEAARKDTGRWYQAVAKYGNASSPELARLYADSVYELLGLGVQAKGVTVKPQEVTADRGDLAGARDLSAKTEGSAGLLAAADYPNATWVAASSSNYTVSSRESSYNIDRVIIHVTQGSYAGTISWFQNPSAKVSAHYVVKSSSGAITQMVRDKDIAWHAGNWDYNTRSIGIEHEGYVSEASWFTDAMYRGSAALTRWICDKYGIPKDRTHIIGHVEVPGADHTDPGPYWNWTTYMNYVTGGGTPTWSTTVDNSTSGQFTASANWGTSTYSSQRYGADYRFADPVSSSDVAWYQANIPSAGTYKVEVWYPADAGYNSSAPYIVATSSGNQTVYVDQRSGGGAWRSLGTFSLNAGTANVVGVSRWTGGTGYVIADAVRISK
;
A
#
# COMPACT_ATOMS: atom_id res chain seq x y z
N MET A 1 62.55 39.91 7.33
CA MET A 1 63.46 38.76 7.47
C MET A 1 63.10 37.74 6.41
N THR A 2 63.97 37.63 5.44
CA THR A 2 63.97 36.71 4.30
C THR A 2 64.32 35.31 4.77
N PHE A 3 63.62 34.27 4.28
CA PHE A 3 64.27 33.03 3.85
C PHE A 3 63.45 32.40 2.71
N ALA A 4 64.17 31.86 1.74
CA ALA A 4 63.71 31.54 0.39
C ALA A 4 63.90 30.05 0.08
N ARG A 5 63.07 29.57 -0.87
CA ARG A 5 63.25 28.41 -1.79
C ARG A 5 63.21 27.02 -1.11
N THR A 6 62.51 26.02 -1.66
CA THR A 6 62.90 25.34 -2.91
C THR A 6 61.73 24.55 -3.50
N ARG A 7 61.54 24.62 -4.83
CA ARG A 7 60.64 23.74 -5.61
C ARG A 7 61.39 22.46 -5.98
N LEU A 8 60.77 21.30 -5.75
CA LEU A 8 61.20 20.04 -6.37
C LEU A 8 60.22 19.70 -7.50
N VAL A 9 60.75 19.57 -8.71
CA VAL A 9 60.05 19.06 -9.89
C VAL A 9 60.30 17.55 -9.95
N ALA A 10 59.24 16.75 -9.92
CA ALA A 10 59.32 15.32 -10.22
C ALA A 10 58.80 15.09 -11.65
N LEU A 11 59.69 14.61 -12.51
CA LEU A 11 59.35 14.02 -13.81
C LEU A 11 58.52 12.76 -13.58
N VAL A 12 57.35 12.66 -14.22
CA VAL A 12 56.66 11.38 -14.44
C VAL A 12 56.56 11.18 -15.94
N THR A 13 57.18 10.09 -16.39
CA THR A 13 57.18 9.57 -17.76
C THR A 13 55.79 9.09 -18.16
N SER A 14 55.26 9.63 -19.26
CA SER A 14 54.01 9.20 -19.88
C SER A 14 54.17 7.83 -20.56
N ALA A 15 53.51 6.81 -20.02
CA ALA A 15 53.25 5.57 -20.76
C ALA A 15 51.94 5.75 -21.56
N LEU A 16 52.04 5.68 -22.89
CA LEU A 16 50.88 5.61 -23.78
C LEU A 16 50.17 4.27 -23.59
N LEU A 17 49.00 4.28 -22.94
CA LEU A 17 48.00 3.22 -23.10
C LEU A 17 47.01 3.64 -24.18
N THR A 18 46.99 2.92 -25.29
CA THR A 18 45.94 2.97 -26.30
C THR A 18 44.65 2.41 -25.71
N GLY A 19 43.82 3.30 -25.15
CA GLY A 19 42.46 2.98 -24.74
C GLY A 19 41.57 2.75 -25.96
N LEU A 20 41.12 1.51 -26.15
CA LEU A 20 39.98 1.19 -27.00
C LEU A 20 38.75 1.91 -26.43
N ALA A 21 38.29 2.94 -27.12
CA ALA A 21 37.00 3.57 -26.83
C ALA A 21 35.88 2.57 -27.18
N VAL A 22 35.41 1.82 -26.20
CA VAL A 22 34.12 1.14 -26.28
C VAL A 22 33.06 2.23 -26.22
N GLY A 23 32.53 2.62 -27.38
CA GLY A 23 31.39 3.50 -27.46
C GLY A 23 30.22 2.88 -26.69
N ALA A 24 29.85 3.49 -25.56
CA ALA A 24 28.58 3.20 -24.93
C ALA A 24 27.48 3.53 -25.95
N ALA A 25 26.76 2.50 -26.41
CA ALA A 25 25.57 2.70 -27.21
C ALA A 25 24.62 3.66 -26.48
N PRO A 26 23.98 4.61 -27.18
CA PRO A 26 23.01 5.48 -26.55
C PRO A 26 21.95 4.60 -25.87
N ALA A 27 21.65 4.88 -24.60
CA ALA A 27 20.59 4.21 -23.88
C ALA A 27 19.33 4.27 -24.74
N GLN A 28 18.90 3.12 -25.24
CA GLN A 28 17.67 2.98 -26.01
C GLN A 28 16.56 3.54 -25.13
N ALA A 29 15.96 4.68 -25.51
CA ALA A 29 14.78 5.20 -24.83
C ALA A 29 13.78 4.04 -24.71
N ALA A 30 13.40 3.70 -23.48
CA ALA A 30 12.52 2.56 -23.22
C ALA A 30 11.27 2.72 -24.10
N ARG A 31 10.99 1.74 -24.95
CA ARG A 31 9.80 1.77 -25.81
C ARG A 31 8.57 1.87 -24.90
N GLU A 32 7.73 2.87 -25.17
CA GLU A 32 6.46 3.08 -24.46
C GLU A 32 5.60 1.81 -24.55
N THR A 33 5.08 1.36 -23.41
CA THR A 33 4.24 0.16 -23.36
C THR A 33 2.85 0.44 -23.95
N PRO A 34 2.14 -0.55 -24.51
CA PRO A 34 0.77 -0.35 -25.02
C PRO A 34 -0.17 0.25 -23.98
N LEU A 35 -0.03 -0.16 -22.71
CA LEU A 35 -0.81 0.34 -21.59
C LEU A 35 -0.49 1.82 -21.28
N GLN A 36 0.80 2.20 -21.30
CA GLN A 36 1.21 3.58 -21.12
C GLN A 36 0.65 4.49 -22.21
N ALA A 37 0.72 4.06 -23.47
CA ALA A 37 0.15 4.78 -24.61
C ALA A 37 -1.39 4.89 -24.52
N ALA A 38 -2.08 3.85 -24.03
CA ALA A 38 -3.53 3.87 -23.82
C ALA A 38 -3.94 4.96 -22.83
N PHE A 39 -3.27 5.06 -21.68
CA PHE A 39 -3.51 6.13 -20.71
C PHE A 39 -3.24 7.52 -21.27
N ALA A 40 -2.10 7.70 -21.96
CA ALA A 40 -1.76 8.99 -22.56
C ALA A 40 -2.82 9.44 -23.59
N LYS A 41 -3.27 8.51 -24.44
CA LYS A 41 -4.31 8.77 -25.44
C LYS A 41 -5.67 9.08 -24.79
N ALA A 42 -6.13 8.26 -23.85
CA ALA A 42 -7.42 8.46 -23.20
C ALA A 42 -7.47 9.77 -22.40
N ALA A 43 -6.39 10.10 -21.69
CA ALA A 43 -6.23 11.36 -20.98
C ALA A 43 -6.32 12.56 -21.92
N ALA A 44 -5.56 12.54 -23.03
CA ALA A 44 -5.56 13.62 -24.01
C ALA A 44 -6.93 13.78 -24.70
N GLN A 45 -7.62 12.69 -25.02
CA GLN A 45 -8.92 12.73 -25.70
C GLN A 45 -10.06 13.25 -24.82
N ASN A 46 -9.97 13.04 -23.51
CA ASN A 46 -11.01 13.43 -22.56
C ASN A 46 -10.64 14.67 -21.73
N ASP A 47 -9.43 15.21 -21.92
CA ASP A 47 -8.90 16.34 -21.15
C ASP A 47 -8.99 16.05 -19.63
N VAL A 48 -8.46 14.87 -19.28
CA VAL A 48 -8.31 14.34 -17.91
C VAL A 48 -6.81 14.30 -17.60
N PRO A 49 -6.34 14.71 -16.40
CA PRO A 49 -4.94 14.55 -16.01
C PRO A 49 -4.52 13.07 -16.08
N ARG A 50 -3.50 12.78 -16.89
CA ARG A 50 -3.08 11.40 -17.17
C ARG A 50 -2.71 10.64 -15.91
N ASP A 51 -1.96 11.26 -15.02
CA ASP A 51 -1.49 10.59 -13.79
C ASP A 51 -2.63 10.31 -12.82
N LEU A 52 -3.65 11.18 -12.75
CA LEU A 52 -4.87 10.93 -12.00
C LEU A 52 -5.63 9.72 -12.54
N LEU A 53 -5.74 9.62 -13.88
CA LEU A 53 -6.39 8.48 -14.52
C LEU A 53 -5.67 7.16 -14.22
N VAL A 54 -4.32 7.17 -14.21
CA VAL A 54 -3.54 5.99 -13.81
C VAL A 54 -3.71 5.67 -12.33
N ALA A 55 -3.67 6.66 -11.43
CA ALA A 55 -3.85 6.44 -10.00
C ALA A 55 -5.24 5.87 -9.69
N LEU A 56 -6.28 6.36 -10.38
CA LEU A 56 -7.63 5.82 -10.33
C LEU A 56 -7.67 4.36 -10.78
N ALA A 57 -7.12 4.05 -11.95
CA ALA A 57 -7.05 2.69 -12.47
C ALA A 57 -6.25 1.74 -11.56
N TYR A 58 -5.18 2.24 -10.95
CA TYR A 58 -4.41 1.49 -9.99
C TYR A 58 -5.24 1.23 -8.72
N ALA A 59 -5.95 2.22 -8.19
CA ALA A 59 -6.83 2.04 -7.03
C ALA A 59 -7.94 1.00 -7.30
N GLU A 60 -8.42 0.92 -8.54
CA GLU A 60 -9.49 -0.01 -8.90
C GLU A 60 -8.98 -1.44 -9.09
N THR A 61 -7.90 -1.61 -9.86
CA THR A 61 -7.50 -2.94 -10.36
C THR A 61 -6.00 -3.20 -10.33
N HIS A 62 -5.18 -2.33 -9.73
CA HIS A 62 -3.71 -2.38 -9.85
C HIS A 62 -3.26 -2.43 -11.33
N LEU A 63 -4.03 -1.80 -12.23
CA LEU A 63 -3.85 -1.81 -13.69
C LEU A 63 -4.07 -3.18 -14.35
N ASP A 64 -4.88 -4.05 -13.75
CA ASP A 64 -5.24 -5.36 -14.29
C ASP A 64 -6.58 -5.31 -15.03
N GLY A 65 -6.57 -5.68 -16.31
CA GLY A 65 -7.78 -5.86 -17.12
C GLY A 65 -8.63 -7.07 -16.74
N HIS A 66 -8.12 -7.94 -15.87
CA HIS A 66 -8.74 -9.16 -15.40
C HIS A 66 -9.24 -10.08 -16.54
N GLN A 67 -8.58 -10.00 -17.70
CA GLN A 67 -8.93 -10.75 -18.92
C GLN A 67 -10.40 -10.58 -19.33
N GLY A 68 -11.00 -9.43 -19.02
CA GLY A 68 -12.39 -9.10 -19.29
C GLY A 68 -13.43 -9.88 -18.48
N LYS A 69 -13.01 -10.61 -17.45
CA LYS A 69 -13.93 -11.22 -16.49
C LYS A 69 -14.45 -10.17 -15.51
N PRO A 70 -15.70 -10.30 -15.03
CA PRO A 70 -16.23 -9.39 -14.03
C PRO A 70 -15.57 -9.62 -12.67
N SER A 71 -15.46 -8.55 -11.89
CA SER A 71 -15.33 -8.60 -10.43
C SER A 71 -16.63 -9.09 -9.79
N ALA A 72 -16.60 -9.40 -8.49
CA ALA A 72 -17.80 -9.79 -7.74
C ALA A 72 -18.92 -8.73 -7.78
N SER A 73 -18.58 -7.45 -7.98
CA SER A 73 -19.54 -6.35 -8.10
C SER A 73 -20.02 -6.10 -9.54
N GLY A 74 -19.60 -6.91 -10.51
CA GLY A 74 -19.90 -6.70 -11.93
C GLY A 74 -19.06 -5.61 -12.61
N GLY A 75 -17.88 -5.31 -12.07
CA GLY A 75 -16.90 -4.38 -12.64
C GLY A 75 -15.95 -5.06 -13.62
N TYR A 76 -15.56 -4.37 -14.70
CA TYR A 76 -14.75 -4.93 -15.77
C TYR A 76 -13.55 -4.07 -16.13
N GLY A 77 -12.44 -4.73 -16.48
CA GLY A 77 -11.25 -4.13 -17.05
C GLY A 77 -10.50 -3.19 -16.09
N VAL A 78 -9.45 -2.55 -16.62
CA VAL A 78 -8.48 -1.72 -15.87
C VAL A 78 -9.13 -0.59 -15.05
N MET A 79 -10.23 -0.01 -15.52
CA MET A 79 -10.97 1.07 -14.88
C MET A 79 -12.16 0.59 -14.04
N HIS A 80 -12.38 -0.73 -13.92
CA HIS A 80 -13.51 -1.33 -13.20
C HIS A 80 -14.86 -0.72 -13.58
N LEU A 81 -15.16 -0.69 -14.88
CA LEU A 81 -16.45 -0.22 -15.37
C LEU A 81 -17.55 -1.20 -14.97
N VAL A 82 -18.53 -0.75 -14.19
CA VAL A 82 -19.51 -1.60 -13.52
C VAL A 82 -20.84 -1.67 -14.29
N SER A 83 -21.38 -2.88 -14.37
CA SER A 83 -22.75 -3.16 -14.81
C SER A 83 -23.47 -4.00 -13.75
N ASN A 84 -24.28 -3.34 -12.93
CA ASN A 84 -25.15 -3.98 -11.92
C ASN A 84 -26.39 -3.09 -11.65
N PRO A 85 -27.36 -3.50 -10.81
CA PRO A 85 -28.59 -2.72 -10.58
C PRO A 85 -28.44 -1.33 -9.96
N VAL A 86 -27.25 -0.97 -9.45
CA VAL A 86 -27.00 0.30 -8.74
C VAL A 86 -25.88 1.14 -9.36
N ASN A 87 -25.03 0.54 -10.21
CA ASN A 87 -23.93 1.21 -10.91
C ASN A 87 -23.94 0.77 -12.38
N HIS A 88 -24.11 1.73 -13.28
CA HIS A 88 -24.20 1.57 -14.72
C HIS A 88 -23.07 2.29 -15.46
N SER A 89 -21.89 2.37 -14.85
CA SER A 89 -20.73 3.06 -15.42
C SER A 89 -20.23 2.39 -16.71
N LEU A 90 -20.42 1.08 -16.88
CA LEU A 90 -20.10 0.38 -18.13
C LEU A 90 -21.01 0.81 -19.29
N GLU A 91 -22.32 0.89 -19.04
CA GLU A 91 -23.29 1.38 -20.02
C GLU A 91 -23.02 2.86 -20.33
N LYS A 92 -22.69 3.66 -19.31
CA LYS A 92 -22.34 5.07 -19.51
C LYS A 92 -21.08 5.23 -20.35
N ALA A 93 -20.06 4.42 -20.11
CA ALA A 93 -18.84 4.40 -20.92
C ALA A 93 -19.13 4.03 -22.39
N ALA A 94 -20.01 3.05 -22.63
CA ALA A 94 -20.45 2.67 -23.98
C ALA A 94 -21.17 3.83 -24.68
N GLU A 95 -22.05 4.52 -23.96
CA GLU A 95 -22.78 5.69 -24.47
C GLU A 95 -21.82 6.83 -24.87
N LEU A 96 -20.85 7.15 -24.01
CA LEU A 96 -19.94 8.28 -24.19
C LEU A 96 -18.90 8.01 -25.29
N THR A 97 -18.36 6.79 -25.34
CA THR A 97 -17.30 6.42 -26.30
C THR A 97 -17.83 5.90 -27.64
N LYS A 98 -19.12 5.55 -27.70
CA LYS A 98 -19.75 4.82 -28.82
C LYS A 98 -19.11 3.45 -29.09
N LEU A 99 -18.41 2.88 -28.11
CA LEU A 99 -17.84 1.54 -28.19
C LEU A 99 -18.85 0.49 -27.70
N PRO A 100 -18.87 -0.72 -28.30
CA PRO A 100 -19.68 -1.81 -27.79
C PRO A 100 -19.27 -2.21 -26.37
N VAL A 101 -20.25 -2.58 -25.54
CA VAL A 101 -20.03 -3.05 -24.15
C VAL A 101 -19.02 -4.21 -24.10
N GLU A 102 -19.12 -5.18 -25.01
CA GLU A 102 -18.19 -6.32 -25.02
C GLU A 102 -16.73 -5.91 -25.27
N LYS A 103 -16.51 -4.85 -26.05
CA LYS A 103 -15.17 -4.31 -26.27
C LYS A 103 -14.66 -3.61 -25.00
N LEU A 104 -15.51 -2.85 -24.32
CA LEU A 104 -15.17 -2.21 -23.05
C LEU A 104 -14.87 -3.22 -21.94
N ARG A 105 -15.44 -4.43 -22.00
CA ARG A 105 -15.12 -5.51 -21.05
C ARG A 105 -13.75 -6.12 -21.32
N ALA A 106 -13.46 -6.48 -22.58
CA ALA A 106 -12.34 -7.35 -22.91
C ALA A 106 -11.04 -6.64 -23.35
N ASP A 107 -11.12 -5.36 -23.76
CA ASP A 107 -9.97 -4.61 -24.29
C ASP A 107 -9.57 -3.49 -23.33
N ASP A 108 -8.36 -3.58 -22.77
CA ASP A 108 -7.84 -2.61 -21.79
C ASP A 108 -7.81 -1.19 -22.34
N THR A 109 -7.48 -1.00 -23.62
CA THR A 109 -7.41 0.34 -24.23
C THR A 109 -8.80 0.96 -24.34
N ALA A 110 -9.80 0.18 -24.76
CA ALA A 110 -11.19 0.59 -24.80
C ALA A 110 -11.71 0.89 -23.38
N ASN A 111 -11.40 0.02 -22.42
CA ASN A 111 -11.82 0.18 -21.03
C ASN A 111 -11.24 1.47 -20.41
N ILE A 112 -9.96 1.75 -20.62
CA ILE A 112 -9.30 3.00 -20.19
C ILE A 112 -9.95 4.22 -20.83
N ALA A 113 -10.26 4.17 -22.14
CA ALA A 113 -10.98 5.25 -22.82
C ALA A 113 -12.39 5.45 -22.24
N GLY A 114 -13.10 4.36 -21.92
CA GLY A 114 -14.40 4.36 -21.28
C GLY A 114 -14.38 4.99 -19.89
N GLY A 115 -13.43 4.59 -19.04
CA GLY A 115 -13.26 5.14 -17.71
C GLY A 115 -12.90 6.63 -17.74
N ALA A 116 -12.00 7.04 -18.65
CA ALA A 116 -11.66 8.44 -18.85
C ALA A 116 -12.89 9.28 -19.27
N ALA A 117 -13.72 8.77 -20.17
CA ALA A 117 -14.93 9.45 -20.61
C ALA A 117 -15.96 9.58 -19.48
N VAL A 118 -16.17 8.54 -18.68
CA VAL A 118 -17.06 8.59 -17.51
C VAL A 118 -16.55 9.62 -16.50
N LEU A 119 -15.27 9.58 -16.13
CA LEU A 119 -14.66 10.53 -15.20
C LEU A 119 -14.79 11.97 -15.70
N ARG A 120 -14.56 12.19 -17.01
CA ARG A 120 -14.76 13.49 -17.64
C ARG A 120 -16.20 13.97 -17.54
N SER A 121 -17.19 13.10 -17.80
CA SER A 121 -18.60 13.47 -17.69
C SER A 121 -18.99 13.88 -16.26
N LEU A 122 -18.37 13.28 -15.25
CA LEU A 122 -18.58 13.63 -13.84
C LEU A 122 -17.97 15.00 -13.49
N ALA A 123 -16.81 15.33 -14.06
CA ALA A 123 -16.20 16.65 -13.93
C ALA A 123 -17.03 17.74 -14.63
N ASP A 124 -17.55 17.46 -15.83
CA ASP A 124 -18.44 18.40 -16.54
C ASP A 124 -19.73 18.64 -15.75
N ALA A 125 -20.31 17.60 -15.16
CA ALA A 125 -21.49 17.72 -14.29
C ALA A 125 -21.23 18.52 -13.01
N GLN A 126 -19.97 18.71 -12.61
CA GLN A 126 -19.55 19.58 -11.51
C GLN A 126 -19.20 21.00 -11.96
N GLY A 127 -19.31 21.29 -13.27
CA GLY A 127 -19.01 22.60 -13.82
C GLY A 127 -17.51 22.90 -13.91
N LEU A 128 -16.64 21.88 -13.94
CA LEU A 128 -15.21 22.10 -14.20
C LEU A 128 -15.03 22.53 -15.65
N ASP A 129 -14.62 23.78 -15.86
CA ASP A 129 -14.22 24.30 -17.16
C ASP A 129 -12.82 23.81 -17.59
N GLU A 130 -12.37 24.21 -18.78
CA GLU A 130 -11.07 23.79 -19.33
C GLU A 130 -9.88 24.23 -18.46
N ALA A 131 -9.96 25.38 -17.81
CA ALA A 131 -8.89 25.86 -16.94
C ALA A 131 -8.84 25.03 -15.66
N ALA A 132 -10.00 24.79 -15.04
CA ALA A 132 -10.13 24.00 -13.82
C ALA A 132 -9.67 22.55 -14.02
N ARG A 133 -9.90 21.97 -15.21
CA ARG A 133 -9.47 20.59 -15.50
C ARG A 133 -7.96 20.39 -15.57
N LYS A 134 -7.18 21.46 -15.75
CA LYS A 134 -5.70 21.42 -15.72
C LYS A 134 -5.16 21.29 -14.30
N ASP A 135 -5.95 21.62 -13.29
CA ASP A 135 -5.60 21.43 -11.89
C ASP A 135 -6.08 20.06 -11.41
N THR A 136 -5.14 19.14 -11.19
CA THR A 136 -5.43 17.79 -10.69
C THR A 136 -6.24 17.82 -9.39
N GLY A 137 -6.01 18.78 -8.50
CA GLY A 137 -6.70 18.89 -7.21
C GLY A 137 -8.22 19.09 -7.34
N ARG A 138 -8.67 19.76 -8.41
CA ARG A 138 -10.07 20.07 -8.68
C ARG A 138 -10.91 18.86 -9.06
N TRP A 139 -10.28 17.74 -9.45
CA TRP A 139 -10.98 16.53 -9.87
C TRP A 139 -11.48 15.68 -8.69
N TYR A 140 -11.16 16.03 -7.46
CA TYR A 140 -11.39 15.17 -6.28
C TYR A 140 -12.85 14.72 -6.16
N GLN A 141 -13.79 15.65 -6.30
CA GLN A 141 -15.21 15.31 -6.22
C GLN A 141 -15.66 14.44 -7.40
N ALA A 142 -15.09 14.59 -8.61
CA ALA A 142 -15.41 13.76 -9.76
C ALA A 142 -14.93 12.32 -9.54
N VAL A 143 -13.74 12.16 -8.97
CA VAL A 143 -13.20 10.87 -8.52
C VAL A 143 -14.09 10.26 -7.44
N ALA A 144 -14.49 11.03 -6.43
CA ALA A 144 -15.39 10.55 -5.37
C ALA A 144 -16.73 10.03 -5.92
N LYS A 145 -17.29 10.70 -6.93
CA LYS A 145 -18.51 10.24 -7.63
C LYS A 145 -18.27 9.01 -8.51
N TYR A 146 -17.07 8.86 -9.07
CA TYR A 146 -16.71 7.71 -9.91
C TYR A 146 -16.85 6.39 -9.13
N GLY A 147 -16.41 6.37 -7.87
CA GLY A 147 -16.55 5.22 -6.98
C GLY A 147 -17.99 4.83 -6.61
N ASN A 148 -19.00 5.64 -6.98
CA ASN A 148 -20.43 5.40 -6.77
C ASN A 148 -20.77 4.97 -5.33
N ALA A 149 -20.18 5.65 -4.35
CA ALA A 149 -20.37 5.36 -2.94
C ALA A 149 -21.75 5.79 -2.42
N SER A 150 -22.30 5.02 -1.48
CA SER A 150 -23.62 5.24 -0.87
C SER A 150 -23.67 6.39 0.14
N SER A 151 -22.51 6.90 0.58
CA SER A 151 -22.37 7.91 1.64
C SER A 151 -21.19 8.85 1.38
N PRO A 152 -21.24 10.10 1.90
CA PRO A 152 -20.13 11.05 1.78
C PRO A 152 -18.80 10.53 2.36
N GLU A 153 -18.84 9.79 3.47
CA GLU A 153 -17.65 9.24 4.12
C GLU A 153 -16.94 8.21 3.24
N LEU A 154 -17.70 7.37 2.54
CA LEU A 154 -17.15 6.39 1.60
C LEU A 154 -16.69 7.04 0.29
N ALA A 155 -17.42 8.04 -0.21
CA ALA A 155 -17.00 8.81 -1.37
C ALA A 155 -15.65 9.50 -1.09
N ARG A 156 -15.49 10.04 0.13
CA ARG A 156 -14.24 10.61 0.62
C ARG A 156 -13.13 9.54 0.73
N LEU A 157 -13.39 8.40 1.36
CA LEU A 157 -12.42 7.30 1.49
C LEU A 157 -11.90 6.81 0.13
N TYR A 158 -12.79 6.68 -0.85
CA TYR A 158 -12.47 6.31 -2.21
C TYR A 158 -11.54 7.33 -2.86
N ALA A 159 -11.92 8.62 -2.84
CA ALA A 159 -11.10 9.67 -3.44
C ALA A 159 -9.76 9.87 -2.72
N ASP A 160 -9.74 9.85 -1.38
CA ASP A 160 -8.50 9.93 -0.58
C ASP A 160 -7.55 8.77 -0.95
N SER A 161 -8.05 7.57 -1.26
CA SER A 161 -7.22 6.43 -1.70
C SER A 161 -6.55 6.67 -3.07
N VAL A 162 -7.25 7.31 -4.02
CA VAL A 162 -6.69 7.67 -5.33
C VAL A 162 -5.63 8.77 -5.19
N TYR A 163 -5.88 9.76 -4.33
CA TYR A 163 -4.95 10.87 -4.10
C TYR A 163 -3.73 10.45 -3.28
N GLU A 164 -3.88 9.49 -2.37
CA GLU A 164 -2.76 8.83 -1.70
C GLU A 164 -1.80 8.19 -2.73
N LEU A 165 -2.34 7.49 -3.73
CA LEU A 165 -1.54 6.89 -4.81
C LEU A 165 -0.86 7.92 -5.70
N LEU A 166 -1.48 9.09 -5.93
CA LEU A 166 -0.80 10.21 -6.60
C LEU A 166 0.39 10.73 -5.78
N GLY A 167 0.20 10.89 -4.47
CA GLY A 167 1.24 11.32 -3.55
C GLY A 167 2.41 10.35 -3.47
N LEU A 168 2.14 9.04 -3.48
CA LEU A 168 3.16 7.98 -3.42
C LEU A 168 3.78 7.66 -4.78
N GLY A 169 3.10 8.01 -5.88
CA GLY A 169 3.45 7.54 -7.21
C GLY A 169 3.01 6.09 -7.46
N VAL A 170 3.02 5.69 -8.72
CA VAL A 170 2.65 4.34 -9.16
C VAL A 170 3.74 3.83 -10.09
N GLN A 171 4.24 2.62 -9.84
CA GLN A 171 5.13 1.91 -10.75
C GLN A 171 4.67 0.47 -10.89
N ALA A 172 3.84 0.20 -11.91
CA ALA A 172 3.25 -1.11 -12.13
C ALA A 172 2.95 -1.35 -13.61
N LYS A 173 3.05 -2.61 -14.06
CA LYS A 173 2.70 -3.05 -15.43
C LYS A 173 3.31 -2.15 -16.55
N GLY A 174 4.52 -1.64 -16.34
CA GLY A 174 5.23 -0.78 -17.30
C GLY A 174 4.68 0.65 -17.42
N VAL A 175 3.83 1.07 -16.47
CA VAL A 175 3.27 2.41 -16.33
C VAL A 175 3.91 3.06 -15.12
N THR A 176 4.32 4.32 -15.26
CA THR A 176 4.91 5.12 -14.16
C THR A 176 4.12 6.41 -13.97
N VAL A 177 3.81 6.72 -12.71
CA VAL A 177 3.38 8.02 -12.19
C VAL A 177 4.42 8.41 -11.15
N LYS A 178 5.04 9.58 -11.32
CA LYS A 178 5.97 10.07 -10.31
C LYS A 178 5.18 10.54 -9.08
N PRO A 179 5.71 10.35 -7.87
CA PRO A 179 5.16 10.98 -6.66
C PRO A 179 4.93 12.47 -6.91
N GLN A 180 3.74 12.95 -6.63
CA GLN A 180 3.38 14.35 -6.84
C GLN A 180 2.51 14.85 -5.69
N GLU A 181 2.87 16.02 -5.16
CA GLU A 181 2.07 16.68 -4.14
C GLU A 181 0.87 17.35 -4.82
N VAL A 182 -0.34 16.91 -4.47
CA VAL A 182 -1.59 17.46 -4.98
C VAL A 182 -2.43 17.91 -3.80
N THR A 183 -2.76 19.20 -3.78
CA THR A 183 -3.74 19.72 -2.83
C THR A 183 -5.14 19.36 -3.32
N ALA A 184 -5.73 18.34 -2.71
CA ALA A 184 -7.07 17.88 -3.06
C ALA A 184 -8.15 18.92 -2.69
N ASP A 185 -8.95 19.35 -3.66
CA ASP A 185 -10.14 20.17 -3.41
C ASP A 185 -11.32 19.29 -3.05
N ARG A 186 -11.42 19.00 -1.75
CA ARG A 186 -12.48 18.11 -1.23
C ARG A 186 -13.89 18.68 -1.35
N GLY A 187 -14.04 20.00 -1.56
CA GLY A 187 -15.33 20.69 -1.55
C GLY A 187 -16.23 20.24 -0.38
N ASP A 188 -17.45 19.82 -0.70
CA ASP A 188 -18.45 19.38 0.28
C ASP A 188 -18.01 18.15 1.10
N LEU A 189 -17.10 17.33 0.55
CA LEU A 189 -16.56 16.15 1.25
C LEU A 189 -15.54 16.50 2.34
N ALA A 190 -15.08 17.76 2.42
CA ALA A 190 -14.18 18.19 3.48
C ALA A 190 -14.78 17.99 4.88
N GLY A 191 -16.11 18.07 5.00
CA GLY A 191 -16.85 17.85 6.26
C GLY A 191 -17.17 16.40 6.57
N ALA A 192 -16.99 15.47 5.61
CA ALA A 192 -17.25 14.04 5.83
C ALA A 192 -16.18 13.43 6.74
N ARG A 193 -16.58 12.50 7.62
CA ARG A 193 -15.65 11.81 8.52
C ARG A 193 -14.54 11.11 7.73
N ASP A 194 -13.31 11.26 8.18
CA ASP A 194 -12.17 10.52 7.64
C ASP A 194 -12.21 9.07 8.14
N LEU A 195 -12.49 8.12 7.23
CA LEU A 195 -12.52 6.70 7.57
C LEU A 195 -11.13 6.05 7.53
N SER A 196 -10.14 6.74 6.93
CA SER A 196 -8.76 6.30 6.75
C SER A 196 -7.83 6.76 7.88
N ALA A 197 -8.20 7.83 8.58
CA ALA A 197 -7.47 8.33 9.73
C ALA A 197 -7.47 7.30 10.86
N LYS A 198 -6.28 6.90 11.31
CA LYS A 198 -6.13 6.16 12.57
C LYS A 198 -6.54 7.12 13.69
N THR A 199 -7.71 6.91 14.29
CA THR A 199 -8.15 7.68 15.45
C THR A 199 -7.22 7.42 16.63
N GLU A 200 -6.27 8.33 16.87
CA GLU A 200 -5.79 8.57 18.22
C GLU A 200 -6.82 9.44 18.95
N GLY A 201 -7.59 8.82 19.85
CA GLY A 201 -8.38 9.51 20.85
C GLY A 201 -9.66 10.23 20.38
N SER A 202 -10.76 9.49 20.27
CA SER A 202 -12.06 9.90 20.84
C SER A 202 -13.11 8.81 20.60
N ALA A 203 -13.48 8.12 21.67
CA ALA A 203 -14.58 7.17 21.69
C ALA A 203 -15.93 7.91 21.60
N GLY A 204 -16.69 7.63 20.54
CA GLY A 204 -18.14 7.84 20.51
C GLY A 204 -18.84 6.54 20.90
N LEU A 205 -19.46 6.51 22.07
CA LEU A 205 -20.02 5.35 22.81
C LEU A 205 -21.16 4.56 22.12
N LEU A 206 -21.40 4.73 20.82
CA LEU A 206 -22.37 3.92 20.04
C LEU A 206 -21.84 3.48 18.65
N ALA A 207 -20.59 3.82 18.29
CA ALA A 207 -20.05 3.65 16.92
C ALA A 207 -18.62 3.07 16.86
N ALA A 208 -18.04 2.63 17.98
CA ALA A 208 -16.71 2.01 17.97
C ALA A 208 -16.78 0.60 17.38
N ALA A 209 -15.82 0.23 16.54
CA ALA A 209 -15.64 -1.15 16.08
C ALA A 209 -15.31 -2.07 17.27
N ASP A 210 -15.59 -3.37 17.14
CA ASP A 210 -15.21 -4.39 18.12
C ASP A 210 -13.69 -4.52 18.19
N TYR A 211 -13.01 -4.55 17.04
CA TYR A 211 -11.55 -4.43 16.98
C TYR A 211 -11.13 -2.95 17.08
N PRO A 212 -10.35 -2.54 18.10
CA PRO A 212 -10.06 -1.12 18.35
C PRO A 212 -9.35 -0.37 17.22
N ASN A 213 -8.58 -1.09 16.39
CA ASN A 213 -7.84 -0.49 15.27
C ASN A 213 -8.63 -0.55 13.94
N ALA A 214 -9.90 -0.96 13.97
CA ALA A 214 -10.78 -0.94 12.80
C ALA A 214 -11.65 0.32 12.78
N THR A 215 -11.92 0.80 11.57
CA THR A 215 -12.99 1.76 11.32
C THR A 215 -14.32 1.04 11.23
N TRP A 216 -15.35 1.51 11.94
CA TRP A 216 -16.70 0.95 11.81
C TRP A 216 -17.45 1.57 10.62
N VAL A 217 -17.94 0.73 9.71
CA VAL A 217 -18.85 1.06 8.60
C VAL A 217 -19.84 -0.09 8.42
N ALA A 218 -21.08 0.06 8.87
CA ALA A 218 -22.05 -1.04 8.85
C ALA A 218 -22.36 -1.54 7.42
N ALA A 219 -22.39 -2.87 7.26
CA ALA A 219 -23.01 -3.54 6.13
C ALA A 219 -24.53 -3.35 6.15
N SER A 220 -25.19 -3.61 5.02
CA SER A 220 -26.65 -3.62 4.96
C SER A 220 -27.22 -4.66 5.92
N SER A 221 -28.27 -4.31 6.68
CA SER A 221 -29.00 -5.28 7.51
C SER A 221 -29.64 -6.42 6.70
N SER A 222 -29.69 -6.29 5.37
CA SER A 222 -30.16 -7.33 4.45
C SER A 222 -29.09 -8.37 4.07
N ASN A 223 -27.85 -8.22 4.56
CA ASN A 223 -26.68 -9.00 4.15
C ASN A 223 -26.05 -9.80 5.29
N TYR A 224 -26.64 -9.81 6.49
CA TYR A 224 -26.18 -10.60 7.64
C TYR A 224 -27.36 -10.98 8.54
N THR A 225 -27.16 -11.95 9.43
CA THR A 225 -28.18 -12.35 10.41
C THR A 225 -27.85 -11.77 11.78
N VAL A 226 -28.74 -10.94 12.33
CA VAL A 226 -28.61 -10.45 13.71
C VAL A 226 -28.61 -11.64 14.67
N SER A 227 -27.65 -11.68 15.58
CA SER A 227 -27.46 -12.79 16.51
C SER A 227 -26.84 -12.30 17.83
N SER A 228 -26.57 -13.28 18.70
CA SER A 228 -25.78 -13.13 19.92
C SER A 228 -24.79 -14.28 19.98
N ARG A 229 -24.03 -14.47 18.88
CA ARG A 229 -23.19 -15.64 18.64
C ARG A 229 -22.26 -15.97 19.78
N GLU A 230 -21.74 -14.96 20.46
CA GLU A 230 -20.85 -15.14 21.62
C GLU A 230 -21.49 -15.96 22.75
N SER A 231 -22.82 -16.10 22.77
CA SER A 231 -23.58 -16.96 23.69
C SER A 231 -24.30 -18.14 23.02
N SER A 232 -24.58 -18.06 21.72
CA SER A 232 -25.37 -19.06 20.98
C SER A 232 -24.55 -19.99 20.08
N TYR A 233 -23.28 -19.65 19.81
CA TYR A 233 -22.37 -20.41 18.96
C TYR A 233 -20.94 -20.38 19.53
N ASN A 234 -20.17 -21.42 19.27
CA ASN A 234 -18.73 -21.40 19.54
C ASN A 234 -18.00 -20.80 18.33
N ILE A 235 -17.61 -19.52 18.40
CA ILE A 235 -16.77 -18.90 17.37
C ILE A 235 -15.38 -19.54 17.47
N ASP A 236 -15.08 -20.45 16.55
CA ASP A 236 -13.92 -21.34 16.66
C ASP A 236 -12.94 -21.21 15.49
N ARG A 237 -13.20 -20.33 14.52
CA ARG A 237 -12.32 -20.15 13.36
C ARG A 237 -12.32 -18.74 12.78
N VAL A 238 -11.27 -18.45 12.04
CA VAL A 238 -11.15 -17.28 11.18
C VAL A 238 -11.05 -17.76 9.73
N ILE A 239 -11.83 -17.15 8.84
CA ILE A 239 -11.81 -17.48 7.41
C ILE A 239 -11.24 -16.31 6.64
N ILE A 240 -10.19 -16.57 5.89
CA ILE A 240 -9.47 -15.60 5.05
C ILE A 240 -10.03 -15.66 3.64
N HIS A 241 -10.42 -14.49 3.16
CA HIS A 241 -11.00 -14.29 1.84
C HIS A 241 -10.19 -13.29 1.01
N VAL A 242 -10.36 -13.34 -0.31
CA VAL A 242 -9.90 -12.32 -1.26
C VAL A 242 -11.08 -11.88 -2.11
N THR A 243 -11.30 -10.57 -2.19
CA THR A 243 -12.58 -10.00 -2.63
C THR A 243 -12.82 -10.06 -4.14
N GLN A 244 -11.76 -10.20 -4.95
CA GLN A 244 -11.78 -9.98 -6.40
C GLN A 244 -12.19 -8.55 -6.77
N GLY A 245 -11.71 -7.55 -6.01
CA GLY A 245 -11.99 -6.13 -6.23
C GLY A 245 -11.29 -5.19 -5.23
N SER A 246 -11.58 -3.89 -5.35
CA SER A 246 -11.00 -2.83 -4.53
C SER A 246 -11.60 -2.74 -3.12
N TYR A 247 -10.86 -2.13 -2.19
CA TYR A 247 -11.24 -1.97 -0.78
C TYR A 247 -12.56 -1.21 -0.61
N ALA A 248 -12.65 -0.05 -1.26
CA ALA A 248 -13.86 0.77 -1.25
C ALA A 248 -15.01 0.08 -2.02
N GLY A 249 -14.70 -0.64 -3.10
CA GLY A 249 -15.67 -1.43 -3.85
C GLY A 249 -16.32 -2.53 -3.00
N THR A 250 -15.52 -3.28 -2.23
CA THR A 250 -16.03 -4.31 -1.30
C THR A 250 -16.92 -3.71 -0.22
N ILE A 251 -16.52 -2.58 0.38
CA ILE A 251 -17.32 -1.90 1.40
C ILE A 251 -18.67 -1.44 0.81
N SER A 252 -18.65 -0.83 -0.37
CA SER A 252 -19.86 -0.43 -1.09
C SER A 252 -20.77 -1.64 -1.40
N TRP A 253 -20.18 -2.76 -1.83
CA TRP A 253 -20.91 -3.98 -2.15
C TRP A 253 -21.63 -4.57 -0.93
N PHE A 254 -20.99 -4.62 0.23
CA PHE A 254 -21.64 -5.11 1.46
C PHE A 254 -22.74 -4.19 2.00
N GLN A 255 -22.83 -2.94 1.53
CA GLN A 255 -23.95 -2.05 1.81
C GLN A 255 -25.11 -2.16 0.81
N ASN A 256 -24.90 -2.82 -0.34
CA ASN A 256 -25.96 -3.08 -1.29
C ASN A 256 -26.90 -4.17 -0.74
N PRO A 257 -28.18 -3.87 -0.44
CA PRO A 257 -29.12 -4.86 0.11
C PRO A 257 -29.42 -6.03 -0.85
N SER A 258 -29.11 -5.88 -2.13
CA SER A 258 -29.25 -6.94 -3.14
C SER A 258 -28.04 -7.87 -3.23
N ALA A 259 -26.91 -7.54 -2.58
CA ALA A 259 -25.70 -8.37 -2.63
C ALA A 259 -25.89 -9.71 -1.91
N LYS A 260 -26.66 -9.73 -0.81
CA LYS A 260 -26.93 -10.93 -0.01
C LYS A 260 -25.65 -11.66 0.44
N VAL A 261 -24.59 -10.90 0.67
CA VAL A 261 -23.28 -11.36 1.17
C VAL A 261 -22.64 -10.27 2.04
N SER A 262 -21.84 -10.66 3.01
CA SER A 262 -21.06 -9.75 3.86
C SER A 262 -19.91 -10.49 4.55
N ALA A 263 -18.90 -9.75 5.00
CA ALA A 263 -17.88 -10.23 5.93
C ALA A 263 -17.81 -9.32 7.17
N HIS A 264 -17.12 -9.78 8.21
CA HIS A 264 -16.94 -8.98 9.42
C HIS A 264 -15.96 -7.85 9.20
N TYR A 265 -14.85 -8.13 8.52
CA TYR A 265 -13.76 -7.18 8.30
C TYR A 265 -13.31 -7.16 6.84
N VAL A 266 -12.85 -5.99 6.37
CA VAL A 266 -12.21 -5.77 5.07
C VAL A 266 -10.84 -5.15 5.30
N VAL A 267 -9.80 -5.60 4.59
CA VAL A 267 -8.40 -5.17 4.72
C VAL A 267 -7.90 -4.53 3.42
N LYS A 268 -7.38 -3.30 3.52
CA LYS A 268 -6.80 -2.55 2.40
C LYS A 268 -5.40 -3.06 2.06
N SER A 269 -5.12 -3.24 0.77
CA SER A 269 -3.83 -3.75 0.28
C SER A 269 -2.68 -2.81 0.61
N SER A 270 -2.78 -1.52 0.28
CA SER A 270 -1.64 -0.61 0.36
C SER A 270 -1.17 -0.30 1.78
N SER A 271 -2.09 -0.19 2.74
CA SER A 271 -1.79 0.32 4.09
C SER A 271 -2.08 -0.67 5.22
N GLY A 272 -2.78 -1.78 4.94
CA GLY A 272 -3.28 -2.69 5.96
C GLY A 272 -4.40 -2.10 6.83
N ALA A 273 -5.03 -1.00 6.39
CA ALA A 273 -6.18 -0.42 7.07
C ALA A 273 -7.35 -1.41 7.11
N ILE A 274 -8.10 -1.41 8.21
CA ILE A 274 -9.18 -2.37 8.48
C ILE A 274 -10.50 -1.62 8.66
N THR A 275 -11.52 -2.06 7.94
CA THR A 275 -12.91 -1.64 8.18
C THR A 275 -13.70 -2.82 8.70
N GLN A 276 -14.39 -2.65 9.82
CA GLN A 276 -15.35 -3.62 10.33
C GLN A 276 -16.76 -3.26 9.84
N MET A 277 -17.46 -4.27 9.32
CA MET A 277 -18.77 -4.10 8.69
C MET A 277 -19.92 -4.88 9.34
N VAL A 278 -19.61 -6.01 9.96
CA VAL A 278 -20.57 -6.79 10.75
C VAL A 278 -19.97 -6.98 12.14
N ARG A 279 -20.78 -6.78 13.19
CA ARG A 279 -20.35 -7.01 14.56
C ARG A 279 -19.99 -8.47 14.76
N ASP A 280 -19.00 -8.77 15.59
CA ASP A 280 -18.61 -10.17 15.84
C ASP A 280 -19.77 -10.98 16.45
N LYS A 281 -20.68 -10.34 17.19
CA LYS A 281 -21.88 -11.00 17.75
C LYS A 281 -22.89 -11.46 16.68
N ASP A 282 -22.87 -10.86 15.50
CA ASP A 282 -23.81 -11.12 14.39
C ASP A 282 -23.19 -12.06 13.36
N ILE A 283 -24.01 -12.77 12.57
CA ILE A 283 -23.53 -13.75 11.59
C ILE A 283 -23.38 -13.06 10.23
N ALA A 284 -22.15 -12.75 9.81
CA ALA A 284 -21.89 -12.35 8.43
C ALA A 284 -22.08 -13.53 7.45
N TRP A 285 -22.41 -13.22 6.19
CA TRP A 285 -22.67 -14.22 5.15
C TRP A 285 -21.49 -14.28 4.16
N HIS A 286 -20.38 -14.91 4.56
CA HIS A 286 -19.11 -14.89 3.80
C HIS A 286 -18.67 -16.26 3.28
N ALA A 287 -18.99 -17.35 3.98
CA ALA A 287 -18.40 -18.67 3.73
C ALA A 287 -19.19 -19.55 2.75
N GLY A 288 -20.35 -19.10 2.26
CA GLY A 288 -21.28 -19.94 1.46
C GLY A 288 -21.86 -21.16 2.20
N ASN A 289 -21.47 -21.36 3.46
CA ASN A 289 -21.84 -22.52 4.28
C ASN A 289 -22.34 -22.03 5.64
N TRP A 290 -23.59 -22.35 5.97
CA TRP A 290 -24.23 -21.86 7.20
C TRP A 290 -23.54 -22.34 8.47
N ASP A 291 -23.10 -23.61 8.52
CA ASP A 291 -22.36 -24.12 9.66
C ASP A 291 -21.11 -23.26 9.88
N TYR A 292 -20.35 -22.95 8.83
CA TYR A 292 -19.14 -22.13 8.96
C TYR A 292 -19.43 -20.66 9.27
N ASN A 293 -20.43 -20.03 8.63
CA ASN A 293 -20.83 -18.65 8.92
C ASN A 293 -21.16 -18.45 10.41
N THR A 294 -21.83 -19.42 11.04
CA THR A 294 -22.27 -19.27 12.44
C THR A 294 -21.15 -19.34 13.48
N ARG A 295 -19.98 -19.87 13.13
CA ARG A 295 -18.86 -20.16 14.06
C ARG A 295 -17.53 -19.56 13.58
N SER A 296 -17.59 -18.60 12.66
CA SER A 296 -16.39 -17.97 12.13
C SER A 296 -16.45 -16.45 12.02
N ILE A 297 -15.25 -15.85 12.01
CA ILE A 297 -15.04 -14.47 11.59
C ILE A 297 -14.42 -14.47 10.19
N GLY A 298 -15.19 -14.06 9.19
CA GLY A 298 -14.70 -13.78 7.83
C GLY A 298 -13.95 -12.45 7.72
N ILE A 299 -12.76 -12.50 7.11
CA ILE A 299 -11.90 -11.34 6.81
C ILE A 299 -11.62 -11.30 5.30
N GLU A 300 -12.05 -10.22 4.66
CA GLU A 300 -11.88 -9.96 3.24
C GLU A 300 -10.63 -9.14 2.96
N HIS A 301 -9.83 -9.57 1.99
CA HIS A 301 -8.62 -8.87 1.56
C HIS A 301 -8.84 -8.32 0.15
N GLU A 302 -8.66 -7.00 0.01
CA GLU A 302 -8.69 -6.33 -1.28
C GLU A 302 -7.72 -7.00 -2.29
N GLY A 303 -8.19 -7.20 -3.51
CA GLY A 303 -7.35 -7.60 -4.64
C GLY A 303 -7.84 -8.83 -5.37
N TYR A 304 -6.94 -9.42 -6.17
CA TYR A 304 -7.25 -10.51 -7.08
C TYR A 304 -6.35 -11.73 -6.83
N VAL A 305 -6.95 -12.91 -6.73
CA VAL A 305 -6.26 -14.18 -6.42
C VAL A 305 -5.20 -14.58 -7.46
N SER A 306 -5.24 -13.98 -8.65
CA SER A 306 -4.34 -14.24 -9.78
C SER A 306 -3.10 -13.33 -9.79
N GLU A 307 -2.97 -12.38 -8.86
CA GLU A 307 -1.94 -11.35 -8.91
C GLU A 307 -1.26 -11.14 -7.54
N ALA A 308 0.00 -11.59 -7.45
CA ALA A 308 0.76 -11.58 -6.19
C ALA A 308 1.02 -10.17 -5.62
N SER A 309 0.97 -9.13 -6.45
CA SER A 309 1.25 -7.73 -6.05
C SER A 309 0.23 -7.16 -5.07
N TRP A 310 -0.97 -7.74 -4.97
CA TRP A 310 -2.00 -7.32 -4.02
C TRP A 310 -1.68 -7.74 -2.58
N PHE A 311 -0.88 -8.78 -2.38
CA PHE A 311 -0.57 -9.32 -1.05
C PHE A 311 0.64 -8.63 -0.44
N THR A 312 0.48 -7.35 -0.10
CA THR A 312 1.55 -6.54 0.46
C THR A 312 1.87 -6.93 1.91
N ASP A 313 3.06 -6.55 2.37
CA ASP A 313 3.44 -6.71 3.78
C ASP A 313 2.49 -5.96 4.73
N ALA A 314 2.01 -4.77 4.33
CA ALA A 314 1.07 -3.97 5.10
C ALA A 314 -0.27 -4.70 5.30
N MET A 315 -0.82 -5.27 4.22
CA MET A 315 -2.02 -6.11 4.27
C MET A 315 -1.85 -7.30 5.21
N TYR A 316 -0.78 -8.08 5.03
CA TYR A 316 -0.54 -9.26 5.86
C TYR A 316 -0.40 -8.89 7.34
N ARG A 317 0.31 -7.80 7.66
CA ARG A 317 0.49 -7.35 9.05
C ARG A 317 -0.81 -6.87 9.68
N GLY A 318 -1.58 -6.04 8.97
CA GLY A 318 -2.86 -5.53 9.45
C GLY A 318 -3.81 -6.69 9.76
N SER A 319 -4.00 -7.56 8.77
CA SER A 319 -4.85 -8.74 8.89
C SER A 319 -4.38 -9.73 9.96
N ALA A 320 -3.08 -9.98 10.06
CA ALA A 320 -2.54 -10.88 11.08
C ALA A 320 -2.69 -10.34 12.51
N ALA A 321 -2.59 -9.01 12.70
CA ALA A 321 -2.86 -8.38 13.98
C ALA A 321 -4.33 -8.52 14.39
N LEU A 322 -5.25 -8.31 13.44
CA LEU A 322 -6.67 -8.55 13.64
C LEU A 322 -6.95 -10.03 13.96
N THR A 323 -6.42 -10.96 13.18
CA THR A 323 -6.62 -12.39 13.38
C THR A 323 -6.09 -12.84 14.74
N ARG A 324 -4.91 -12.35 15.15
CA ARG A 324 -4.39 -12.62 16.49
C ARG A 324 -5.34 -12.14 17.58
N TRP A 325 -5.85 -10.91 17.46
CA TRP A 325 -6.82 -10.34 18.41
C TRP A 325 -8.12 -11.14 18.47
N ILE A 326 -8.66 -11.57 17.32
CA ILE A 326 -9.83 -12.46 17.24
C ILE A 326 -9.53 -13.78 17.96
N CYS A 327 -8.39 -14.39 17.67
CA CYS A 327 -7.98 -15.65 18.29
C CYS A 327 -7.81 -15.52 19.81
N ASP A 328 -7.22 -14.43 20.29
CA ASP A 328 -7.08 -14.15 21.72
C ASP A 328 -8.43 -13.92 22.39
N LYS A 329 -9.33 -13.16 21.75
CA LYS A 329 -10.68 -12.85 22.26
C LYS A 329 -11.53 -14.11 22.43
N TYR A 330 -11.51 -15.01 21.45
CA TYR A 330 -12.37 -16.20 21.42
C TYR A 330 -11.66 -17.50 21.83
N GLY A 331 -10.39 -17.45 22.22
CA GLY A 331 -9.63 -18.64 22.60
C GLY A 331 -9.34 -19.60 21.44
N ILE A 332 -9.31 -19.09 20.22
CA ILE A 332 -9.07 -19.89 19.01
C ILE A 332 -7.57 -20.21 18.91
N PRO A 333 -7.16 -21.48 18.76
CA PRO A 333 -5.77 -21.83 18.50
C PRO A 333 -5.25 -21.18 17.21
N LYS A 334 -4.05 -20.59 17.27
CA LYS A 334 -3.45 -19.85 16.14
C LYS A 334 -2.73 -20.81 15.17
N ASP A 335 -3.48 -21.74 14.60
CA ASP A 335 -2.98 -22.75 13.67
C ASP A 335 -3.82 -22.81 12.38
N ARG A 336 -3.39 -23.62 11.42
CA ARG A 336 -4.05 -23.78 10.12
C ARG A 336 -5.30 -24.65 10.14
N THR A 337 -5.66 -25.24 11.28
CA THR A 337 -6.93 -25.96 11.44
C THR A 337 -8.07 -25.03 11.84
N HIS A 338 -7.76 -23.88 12.46
CA HIS A 338 -8.73 -22.88 12.88
C HIS A 338 -8.63 -21.55 12.12
N ILE A 339 -7.48 -21.24 11.51
CA ILE A 339 -7.36 -20.12 10.58
C ILE A 339 -7.28 -20.73 9.20
N ILE A 340 -8.35 -20.64 8.43
CA ILE A 340 -8.53 -21.31 7.13
C ILE A 340 -8.75 -20.29 6.00
N GLY A 341 -8.52 -20.70 4.77
CA GLY A 341 -8.97 -19.98 3.58
C GLY A 341 -10.38 -20.40 3.20
N HIS A 342 -11.08 -19.57 2.43
CA HIS A 342 -12.42 -19.90 1.96
C HIS A 342 -12.47 -21.19 1.14
N VAL A 343 -11.44 -21.44 0.31
CA VAL A 343 -11.28 -22.68 -0.47
C VAL A 343 -11.23 -23.96 0.39
N GLU A 344 -10.96 -23.84 1.69
CA GLU A 344 -10.93 -24.96 2.64
C GLU A 344 -12.29 -25.18 3.33
N VAL A 345 -13.28 -24.32 3.07
CA VAL A 345 -14.66 -24.50 3.55
C VAL A 345 -15.34 -25.61 2.75
N PRO A 346 -15.96 -26.61 3.40
CA PRO A 346 -16.70 -27.66 2.69
C PRO A 346 -17.81 -27.08 1.80
N GLY A 347 -17.77 -27.45 0.52
CA GLY A 347 -18.73 -27.01 -0.48
C GLY A 347 -18.42 -25.64 -1.10
N ALA A 348 -17.26 -25.05 -0.81
CA ALA A 348 -16.84 -23.82 -1.46
C ALA A 348 -16.73 -23.99 -2.99
N ASP A 349 -17.38 -23.11 -3.71
CA ASP A 349 -17.25 -22.91 -5.17
C ASP A 349 -16.22 -21.83 -5.52
N HIS A 350 -15.67 -21.15 -4.51
CA HIS A 350 -14.62 -20.15 -4.63
C HIS A 350 -13.23 -20.73 -4.34
N THR A 351 -12.20 -20.04 -4.84
CA THR A 351 -10.79 -20.46 -4.78
C THR A 351 -9.92 -19.54 -3.92
N ASP A 352 -10.51 -18.53 -3.29
CA ASP A 352 -9.82 -17.58 -2.43
C ASP A 352 -9.32 -18.24 -1.12
N PRO A 353 -8.18 -17.80 -0.56
CA PRO A 353 -7.39 -16.61 -0.94
C PRO A 353 -6.43 -16.82 -2.13
N GLY A 354 -6.48 -17.99 -2.77
CA GLY A 354 -5.74 -18.25 -4.01
C GLY A 354 -4.27 -18.67 -3.83
N PRO A 355 -3.59 -19.01 -4.93
CA PRO A 355 -2.26 -19.61 -4.91
C PRO A 355 -1.15 -18.64 -4.46
N TYR A 356 -1.38 -17.33 -4.57
CA TYR A 356 -0.40 -16.31 -4.18
C TYR A 356 -0.52 -15.86 -2.72
N TRP A 357 -1.53 -16.33 -1.99
CA TRP A 357 -1.61 -16.13 -0.55
C TRP A 357 -0.56 -16.97 0.17
N ASN A 358 0.41 -16.30 0.78
CA ASN A 358 1.52 -16.92 1.48
C ASN A 358 1.15 -17.20 2.94
N TRP A 359 0.57 -18.38 3.17
CA TRP A 359 0.21 -18.86 4.50
C TRP A 359 1.36 -18.86 5.50
N THR A 360 2.59 -19.17 5.07
CA THR A 360 3.75 -19.18 5.96
C THR A 360 4.04 -17.79 6.52
N THR A 361 4.13 -16.79 5.63
CA THR A 361 4.31 -15.39 6.03
C THR A 361 3.17 -14.91 6.92
N TYR A 362 1.93 -15.19 6.51
CA TYR A 362 0.76 -14.78 7.26
C TYR A 362 0.72 -15.39 8.67
N MET A 363 0.91 -16.70 8.79
CA MET A 363 0.90 -17.41 10.07
C MET A 363 2.09 -17.02 10.96
N ASN A 364 3.25 -16.71 10.39
CA ASN A 364 4.35 -16.12 11.14
C ASN A 364 3.92 -14.80 11.77
N TYR A 365 3.25 -13.92 11.03
CA TYR A 365 2.68 -12.72 11.63
C TYR A 365 1.60 -13.05 12.66
N VAL A 366 0.63 -13.94 12.40
CA VAL A 366 -0.47 -14.26 13.32
C VAL A 366 0.00 -14.86 14.64
N THR A 367 1.08 -15.63 14.64
CA THR A 367 1.69 -16.20 15.85
C THR A 367 2.64 -15.23 16.56
N GLY A 368 3.01 -14.13 15.89
CA GLY A 368 3.73 -12.97 16.45
C GLY A 368 5.20 -12.90 16.05
N GLY A 369 5.61 -13.79 15.13
CA GLY A 369 6.90 -14.46 15.26
C GLY A 369 6.94 -15.20 16.60
N GLY A 370 7.78 -16.22 16.76
CA GLY A 370 8.19 -16.54 18.13
C GLY A 370 8.75 -15.28 18.80
N THR A 371 8.89 -15.28 20.12
CA THR A 371 9.92 -14.43 20.75
C THR A 371 11.17 -14.56 19.89
N PRO A 372 11.73 -13.47 19.34
CA PRO A 372 12.88 -13.59 18.46
C PRO A 372 13.94 -14.41 19.16
N THR A 373 14.34 -15.50 18.52
CA THR A 373 15.39 -16.38 19.06
C THR A 373 16.71 -15.63 19.18
N TRP A 374 16.83 -14.55 18.40
CA TRP A 374 17.92 -13.61 18.46
C TRP A 374 17.44 -12.21 18.00
N SER A 375 17.97 -11.16 18.62
CA SER A 375 17.83 -9.80 18.10
C SER A 375 19.07 -8.97 18.43
N THR A 376 19.42 -8.05 17.54
CA THR A 376 20.38 -6.98 17.80
C THR A 376 19.77 -5.64 17.47
N THR A 377 20.19 -4.61 18.21
CA THR A 377 19.84 -3.21 17.94
C THR A 377 21.12 -2.40 17.78
N VAL A 378 21.19 -1.60 16.72
CA VAL A 378 22.33 -0.72 16.41
C VAL A 378 21.80 0.69 16.29
N ASP A 379 22.14 1.51 17.27
CA ASP A 379 21.90 2.95 17.33
C ASP A 379 23.04 3.73 16.65
N ASN A 380 22.81 4.97 16.21
CA ASN A 380 23.81 5.85 15.59
C ASN A 380 24.97 6.28 16.51
N SER A 381 24.89 5.98 17.80
CA SER A 381 25.96 6.12 18.79
C SER A 381 26.63 4.79 19.16
N THR A 382 26.20 3.67 18.58
CA THR A 382 26.78 2.34 18.85
C THR A 382 28.21 2.27 18.32
N SER A 383 29.17 2.27 19.24
CA SER A 383 30.61 2.29 18.92
C SER A 383 31.00 1.18 17.96
N GLY A 384 31.65 1.55 16.85
CA GLY A 384 32.13 0.63 15.81
C GLY A 384 31.06 0.01 14.93
N GLN A 385 29.77 0.29 15.18
CA GLN A 385 28.66 -0.31 14.42
C GLN A 385 27.86 0.72 13.61
N PHE A 386 28.14 2.02 13.76
CA PHE A 386 27.57 3.06 12.91
C PHE A 386 28.67 3.81 12.17
N THR A 387 28.46 4.10 10.89
CA THR A 387 29.40 4.89 10.07
C THR A 387 28.64 5.79 9.11
N ALA A 388 28.94 7.08 9.13
CA ALA A 388 28.38 8.07 8.21
C ALA A 388 29.47 9.06 7.78
N SER A 389 29.26 9.74 6.65
CA SER A 389 30.17 10.80 6.19
C SER A 389 30.10 12.04 7.09
N ALA A 390 31.04 12.97 6.93
CA ALA A 390 31.04 14.26 7.62
C ALA A 390 29.83 15.15 7.25
N ASN A 391 29.06 14.79 6.22
CA ASN A 391 27.91 15.54 5.79
C ASN A 391 26.61 15.19 6.55
N TRP A 392 26.69 14.24 7.49
CA TRP A 392 25.59 13.90 8.41
C TRP A 392 25.75 14.69 9.72
N GLY A 393 24.87 15.66 9.93
CA GLY A 393 24.77 16.42 11.17
C GLY A 393 24.25 15.56 12.33
N THR A 394 24.34 16.09 13.56
CA THR A 394 23.86 15.42 14.78
C THR A 394 22.83 16.30 15.46
N SER A 395 21.71 15.71 15.90
CA SER A 395 20.63 16.44 16.54
C SER A 395 20.09 15.70 17.76
N THR A 396 19.66 16.47 18.76
CA THR A 396 18.93 15.98 19.95
C THR A 396 17.52 16.56 20.02
N TYR A 397 17.08 17.28 18.98
CA TYR A 397 15.86 18.09 18.98
C TYR A 397 14.61 17.28 19.29
N SER A 398 14.37 16.19 18.56
CA SER A 398 13.17 15.39 18.74
C SER A 398 13.25 14.48 19.96
N SER A 399 12.21 14.48 20.80
CA SER A 399 12.04 13.52 21.90
C SER A 399 11.70 12.11 21.43
N GLN A 400 11.40 11.93 20.13
CA GLN A 400 11.12 10.63 19.53
C GLN A 400 12.40 9.86 19.18
N ARG A 401 13.60 10.43 19.35
CA ARG A 401 14.86 9.76 19.02
C ARG A 401 15.07 8.47 19.83
N TYR A 402 15.71 7.47 19.22
CA TYR A 402 16.31 6.37 19.96
C TYR A 402 17.66 6.84 20.53
N GLY A 403 18.04 6.32 21.69
CA GLY A 403 19.31 6.72 22.31
C GLY A 403 19.42 8.21 22.65
N ALA A 404 20.64 8.75 22.51
CA ALA A 404 20.98 10.09 22.96
C ALA A 404 20.75 11.18 21.91
N ASP A 405 21.02 10.87 20.64
CA ASP A 405 20.96 11.76 19.48
C ASP A 405 20.61 10.97 18.22
N TYR A 406 20.38 11.66 17.10
CA TYR A 406 20.19 11.07 15.77
C TYR A 406 20.99 11.88 14.74
N ARG A 407 21.21 11.30 13.55
CA ARG A 407 21.83 11.99 12.42
C ARG A 407 20.81 12.53 11.45
N PHE A 408 21.14 13.66 10.82
CA PHE A 408 20.32 14.27 9.79
C PHE A 408 21.17 14.81 8.65
N ALA A 409 20.62 14.84 7.45
CA ALA A 409 21.34 15.30 6.26
C ALA A 409 20.35 15.81 5.18
N ASP A 410 20.70 16.88 4.48
CA ASP A 410 19.95 17.33 3.28
C ASP A 410 19.94 16.25 2.18
N PRO A 411 18.91 16.14 1.34
CA PRO A 411 18.93 15.20 0.22
C PRO A 411 19.97 15.61 -0.84
N VAL A 412 20.57 14.63 -1.54
CA VAL A 412 21.47 14.86 -2.68
C VAL A 412 21.21 13.87 -3.82
N SER A 413 21.75 14.13 -5.01
CA SER A 413 21.56 13.30 -6.21
C SER A 413 22.52 12.11 -6.31
N SER A 414 23.46 11.95 -5.36
CA SER A 414 24.42 10.85 -5.30
C SER A 414 24.34 10.11 -3.96
N SER A 415 24.65 8.82 -3.94
CA SER A 415 24.59 8.04 -2.70
C SER A 415 25.65 8.45 -1.69
N ASP A 416 25.22 8.79 -0.48
CA ASP A 416 26.02 9.01 0.73
C ASP A 416 25.24 8.38 1.89
N VAL A 417 25.73 7.24 2.37
CA VAL A 417 24.97 6.31 3.22
C VAL A 417 25.49 6.34 4.65
N ALA A 418 24.57 6.49 5.60
CA ALA A 418 24.79 6.17 7.00
C ALA A 418 24.54 4.67 7.21
N TRP A 419 25.60 3.90 7.42
CA TRP A 419 25.59 2.45 7.57
C TRP A 419 25.53 1.99 9.02
N TYR A 420 24.71 0.97 9.25
CA TYR A 420 24.60 0.18 10.47
C TYR A 420 25.18 -1.21 10.22
N GLN A 421 26.26 -1.51 10.91
CA GLN A 421 26.94 -2.79 10.91
C GLN A 421 26.40 -3.68 12.03
N ALA A 422 26.16 -4.95 11.73
CA ALA A 422 25.71 -5.94 12.69
C ALA A 422 26.39 -7.29 12.45
N ASN A 423 26.56 -8.07 13.52
CA ASN A 423 27.01 -9.46 13.45
C ASN A 423 25.82 -10.41 13.36
N ILE A 424 25.55 -10.93 12.17
CA ILE A 424 24.46 -11.88 11.91
C ILE A 424 24.90 -13.30 12.29
N PRO A 425 24.25 -13.98 13.26
CA PRO A 425 24.78 -15.22 13.84
C PRO A 425 24.76 -16.41 12.88
N SER A 426 23.85 -16.41 11.92
CA SER A 426 23.71 -17.47 10.91
C SER A 426 23.01 -16.94 9.68
N ALA A 427 23.31 -17.48 8.49
CA ALA A 427 22.57 -17.09 7.30
C ALA A 427 21.09 -17.48 7.45
N GLY A 428 20.20 -16.66 6.92
CA GLY A 428 18.77 -16.95 6.99
C GLY A 428 17.91 -15.70 6.89
N THR A 429 16.64 -15.89 7.22
CA THR A 429 15.60 -14.87 7.10
C THR A 429 15.52 -14.06 8.40
N TYR A 430 15.67 -12.74 8.30
CA TYR A 430 15.62 -11.81 9.43
C TYR A 430 14.64 -10.68 9.16
N LYS A 431 13.87 -10.31 10.17
CA LYS A 431 13.11 -9.06 10.16
C LYS A 431 14.08 -7.90 10.38
N VAL A 432 13.93 -6.85 9.56
CA VAL A 432 14.68 -5.61 9.70
C VAL A 432 13.71 -4.47 10.00
N GLU A 433 13.99 -3.74 11.06
CA GLU A 433 13.22 -2.60 11.52
C GLU A 433 14.12 -1.39 11.70
N VAL A 434 13.54 -0.20 11.56
CA VAL A 434 14.21 1.08 11.74
C VAL A 434 13.43 1.92 12.74
N TRP A 435 14.15 2.79 13.43
CA TRP A 435 13.61 3.84 14.26
C TRP A 435 14.08 5.17 13.70
N TYR A 436 13.23 6.18 13.77
CA TYR A 436 13.55 7.57 13.46
C TYR A 436 12.59 8.51 14.21
N PRO A 437 12.98 9.75 14.52
CA PRO A 437 12.04 10.81 14.84
C PRO A 437 11.33 11.27 13.57
N ALA A 438 10.03 11.56 13.67
CA ALA A 438 9.23 12.09 12.58
C ALA A 438 8.93 13.58 12.76
N ASP A 439 8.92 14.30 11.64
CA ASP A 439 8.57 15.72 11.55
C ASP A 439 8.07 16.01 10.12
N ALA A 440 7.03 16.84 9.97
CA ALA A 440 6.46 17.16 8.66
C ALA A 440 7.49 17.74 7.66
N GLY A 441 8.59 18.34 8.15
CA GLY A 441 9.70 18.84 7.35
C GLY A 441 10.78 17.82 6.98
N TYR A 442 10.63 16.54 7.35
CA TYR A 442 11.56 15.46 6.99
C TYR A 442 11.21 14.82 5.64
N ASN A 443 12.10 13.95 5.17
CA ASN A 443 12.01 13.38 3.85
C ASN A 443 10.84 12.39 3.70
N SER A 444 10.02 12.57 2.67
CA SER A 444 8.89 11.69 2.36
C SER A 444 9.27 10.36 1.72
N SER A 445 10.54 10.20 1.33
CA SER A 445 11.02 9.05 0.57
C SER A 445 12.51 8.78 0.88
N ALA A 446 12.83 8.59 2.16
CA ALA A 446 14.17 8.25 2.60
C ALA A 446 14.52 6.81 2.18
N PRO A 447 15.59 6.58 1.39
CA PRO A 447 15.98 5.25 0.93
C PRO A 447 16.77 4.50 2.02
N TYR A 448 16.17 3.45 2.56
CA TYR A 448 16.86 2.46 3.38
C TYR A 448 17.35 1.30 2.52
N ILE A 449 18.64 0.99 2.61
CA ILE A 449 19.30 -0.10 1.90
C ILE A 449 19.51 -1.26 2.86
N VAL A 450 19.04 -2.44 2.52
CA VAL A 450 19.32 -3.69 3.24
C VAL A 450 20.25 -4.56 2.38
N ALA A 451 21.42 -4.90 2.92
CA ALA A 451 22.39 -5.78 2.28
C ALA A 451 21.93 -7.24 2.44
N THR A 452 21.28 -7.78 1.41
CA THR A 452 20.75 -9.16 1.42
C THR A 452 21.73 -10.15 0.80
N SER A 453 21.45 -11.45 0.95
CA SER A 453 22.22 -12.52 0.33
C SER A 453 22.21 -12.51 -1.20
N SER A 454 21.23 -11.84 -1.83
CA SER A 454 21.12 -11.71 -3.29
C SER A 454 21.49 -10.31 -3.81
N GLY A 455 22.04 -9.45 -2.94
CA GLY A 455 22.41 -8.06 -3.26
C GLY A 455 21.63 -7.04 -2.43
N ASN A 456 21.90 -5.77 -2.65
CA ASN A 456 21.24 -4.69 -1.92
C ASN A 456 19.78 -4.53 -2.37
N GLN A 457 18.87 -4.42 -1.40
CA GLN A 457 17.46 -4.08 -1.62
C GLN A 457 17.16 -2.73 -0.98
N THR A 458 16.42 -1.86 -1.69
CA THR A 458 16.07 -0.52 -1.18
C THR A 458 14.59 -0.46 -0.83
N VAL A 459 14.29 0.05 0.36
CA VAL A 459 12.94 0.34 0.87
C VAL A 459 12.85 1.83 1.13
N TYR A 460 11.85 2.50 0.56
CA TYR A 460 11.60 3.92 0.78
C TYR A 460 10.68 4.12 1.98
N VAL A 461 11.04 5.04 2.87
CA VAL A 461 10.31 5.32 4.10
C VAL A 461 9.95 6.80 4.15
N ASP A 462 8.68 7.09 4.42
CA ASP A 462 8.22 8.45 4.72
C ASP A 462 8.56 8.79 6.18
N GLN A 463 9.55 9.66 6.39
CA GLN A 463 9.99 10.08 7.72
C GLN A 463 9.19 11.26 8.27
N ARG A 464 8.13 11.70 7.58
CA ARG A 464 7.26 12.79 8.07
C ARG A 464 6.28 12.35 9.14
N SER A 465 6.06 11.05 9.26
CA SER A 465 5.11 10.45 10.21
C SER A 465 5.65 9.14 10.76
N GLY A 466 5.00 8.60 11.79
CA GLY A 466 5.34 7.29 12.32
C GLY A 466 6.65 7.21 13.11
N GLY A 467 7.29 8.33 13.44
CA GLY A 467 8.50 8.33 14.27
C GLY A 467 8.25 7.89 15.71
N GLY A 468 9.34 7.68 16.46
CA GLY A 468 9.27 7.26 17.87
C GLY A 468 8.79 5.83 18.10
N ALA A 469 8.88 4.97 17.07
CA ALA A 469 8.52 3.57 17.15
C ALA A 469 9.33 2.75 16.12
N TRP A 470 9.48 1.45 16.38
CA TRP A 470 10.07 0.52 15.42
C TRP A 470 9.17 0.32 14.20
N ARG A 471 9.74 0.55 13.00
CA ARG A 471 9.07 0.40 11.70
C ARG A 471 9.75 -0.69 10.90
N SER A 472 8.98 -1.68 10.49
CA SER A 472 9.48 -2.77 9.65
C SER A 472 9.84 -2.26 8.26
N LEU A 473 11.08 -2.50 7.83
CA LEU A 473 11.45 -2.44 6.41
C LEU A 473 11.02 -3.70 5.66
N GLY A 474 10.83 -4.81 6.38
CA GLY A 474 10.44 -6.10 5.82
C GLY A 474 11.23 -7.24 6.43
N THR A 475 11.22 -8.37 5.74
CA THR A 475 12.00 -9.56 6.11
C THR A 475 12.94 -9.90 4.96
N PHE A 476 14.22 -10.09 5.27
CA PHE A 476 15.29 -10.21 4.30
C PHE A 476 16.15 -11.44 4.57
N SER A 477 16.62 -12.09 3.50
CA SER A 477 17.65 -13.12 3.61
C SER A 477 19.01 -12.45 3.81
N LEU A 478 19.63 -12.65 4.97
CA LEU A 478 20.93 -12.07 5.32
C LEU A 478 22.02 -13.14 5.36
N ASN A 479 23.24 -12.75 4.98
CA ASN A 479 24.43 -13.57 5.15
C ASN A 479 24.87 -13.58 6.63
N ALA A 480 25.50 -14.67 7.09
CA ALA A 480 26.14 -14.71 8.39
C ALA A 480 27.39 -13.81 8.43
N GLY A 481 27.77 -13.35 9.62
CA GLY A 481 28.98 -12.59 9.87
C GLY A 481 28.75 -11.10 10.16
N THR A 482 29.84 -10.38 10.37
CA THR A 482 29.83 -8.94 10.67
C THR A 482 30.00 -8.14 9.37
N ALA A 483 28.99 -7.36 9.00
CA ALA A 483 29.00 -6.53 7.81
C ALA A 483 28.04 -5.34 7.96
N ASN A 484 28.12 -4.36 7.06
CA ASN A 484 27.08 -3.33 6.93
C ASN A 484 25.79 -4.00 6.44
N VAL A 485 24.76 -4.05 7.29
CA VAL A 485 23.52 -4.78 7.02
C VAL A 485 22.40 -3.85 6.58
N VAL A 486 22.28 -2.71 7.24
CA VAL A 486 21.23 -1.71 6.95
C VAL A 486 21.92 -0.37 6.78
N GLY A 487 21.49 0.45 5.83
CA GLY A 487 21.93 1.82 5.70
C GLY A 487 20.78 2.73 5.31
N VAL A 488 20.89 4.02 5.58
CA VAL A 488 19.99 5.03 5.02
C VAL A 488 20.82 6.01 4.20
N SER A 489 20.43 6.21 2.95
CA SER A 489 21.13 7.11 2.04
C SER A 489 20.42 8.45 1.95
N ARG A 490 21.17 9.52 1.76
CA ARG A 490 20.59 10.82 1.38
C ARG A 490 20.32 10.96 -0.12
N TRP A 491 20.47 9.87 -0.90
CA TRP A 491 20.16 9.82 -2.33
C TRP A 491 18.65 9.76 -2.60
N THR A 492 18.00 10.91 -2.58
CA THR A 492 16.56 11.00 -2.83
C THR A 492 16.21 12.30 -3.53
N GLY A 493 15.15 12.24 -4.34
CA GLY A 493 14.54 13.41 -4.96
C GLY A 493 13.54 14.12 -4.04
N GLY A 494 13.19 13.52 -2.89
CA GLY A 494 12.31 14.13 -1.91
C GLY A 494 12.98 15.32 -1.21
N THR A 495 12.19 16.32 -0.85
CA THR A 495 12.63 17.48 -0.05
C THR A 495 12.68 17.12 1.44
N GLY A 496 13.34 17.94 2.26
CA GLY A 496 13.41 17.74 3.70
C GLY A 496 14.54 16.78 4.13
N TYR A 497 14.94 16.90 5.41
CA TYR A 497 16.07 16.15 5.95
C TYR A 497 15.82 14.64 5.92
N VAL A 498 16.85 13.88 5.54
CA VAL A 498 16.92 12.43 5.73
C VAL A 498 17.52 12.14 7.09
N ILE A 499 16.86 11.27 7.85
CA ILE A 499 17.19 10.96 9.25
C ILE A 499 17.77 9.55 9.38
N ALA A 500 18.81 9.41 10.21
CA ALA A 500 19.39 8.13 10.60
C ALA A 500 19.50 8.07 12.13
N ASP A 501 18.83 7.10 12.75
CA ASP A 501 18.77 6.96 14.20
C ASP A 501 19.15 5.52 14.62
N ALA A 502 18.22 4.56 14.60
CA ALA A 502 18.53 3.18 14.99
C ALA A 502 17.92 2.12 14.08
N VAL A 503 18.54 0.93 14.07
CA VAL A 503 18.04 -0.27 13.39
C VAL A 503 17.95 -1.45 14.34
N ARG A 504 16.93 -2.29 14.15
CA ARG A 504 16.77 -3.56 14.87
C ARG A 504 16.65 -4.70 13.87
N ILE A 505 17.42 -5.75 14.12
CA ILE A 505 17.41 -6.96 13.30
C ILE A 505 17.03 -8.11 14.23
N SER A 506 16.09 -8.97 13.80
CA SER A 506 15.59 -10.06 14.64
C SER A 506 15.32 -11.32 13.83
N LYS A 507 15.59 -12.48 14.43
CA LYS A 507 15.39 -13.81 13.86
C LYS A 507 14.26 -14.57 14.54
#